data_AF-A0A4R7FGX7-F1
#
_entry.id   AF-A0A4R7FGX7-F1
#
_cell.length_a   1.000
_cell.length_b   1.000
_cell.length_c   1.000
_cell.angle_alpha   90.00
_cell.angle_beta   90.00
_cell.angle_gamma   90.00
#
_symmetry.space_group_name_H-M   'P 1'
#
loop_
_entity.id
_entity.type
_entity.pdbx_description
1 polymer ?
#
loop_
_entity_poly.entity_id
_entity_poly.type
_entity_poly.pdbx_seq_one_letter_code
_entity_poly.pdbx_strand_id
1 'polypeptide(L)'
;MVSVQRHLAVLRSALQPGETERLWIRAERSERSHAGALLLTDRRLLFSGLGFVSQSQEAWPLTIVSGVRVTPAGLELQVLGAPEAFIGKPKDLERFAALLPTTAATDASVADELERLVRLRDSGALSPAEFEGAKRRLLE
;
A
#
# COMPACT_ATOMS: atom_id res chain seq x y z
N MET A 1 -12.35 -10.60 -20.01
CA MET A 1 -11.08 -10.62 -19.25
C MET A 1 -10.46 -9.23 -19.35
N VAL A 2 -10.47 -8.41 -18.30
CA VAL A 2 -9.84 -7.08 -18.35
C VAL A 2 -8.32 -7.24 -18.33
N SER A 3 -7.64 -6.63 -19.30
CA SER A 3 -6.19 -6.74 -19.44
C SER A 3 -5.50 -5.96 -18.32
N VAL A 4 -4.55 -6.60 -17.64
CA VAL A 4 -3.63 -5.96 -16.68
C VAL A 4 -2.95 -4.73 -17.29
N GLN A 5 -2.73 -4.72 -18.60
CA GLN A 5 -2.16 -3.56 -19.31
C GLN A 5 -3.03 -2.31 -19.19
N ARG A 6 -4.37 -2.46 -19.11
CA ARG A 6 -5.27 -1.33 -18.90
C ARG A 6 -5.06 -0.72 -17.52
N HIS A 7 -4.92 -1.55 -16.49
CA HIS A 7 -4.63 -1.08 -15.13
C HIS A 7 -3.27 -0.39 -15.08
N LEU A 8 -2.25 -0.96 -15.71
CA LEU A 8 -0.93 -0.33 -15.76
C LEU A 8 -0.95 1.03 -16.49
N ALA A 9 -1.71 1.16 -17.57
CA ALA A 9 -1.86 2.44 -18.27
C ALA A 9 -2.52 3.50 -17.36
N VAL A 10 -3.57 3.13 -16.62
CA VAL A 10 -4.20 4.01 -15.62
C VAL A 10 -3.20 4.42 -14.54
N LEU A 11 -2.46 3.46 -13.99
CA LEU A 11 -1.47 3.74 -12.94
C LEU A 11 -0.36 4.67 -13.42
N ARG A 12 0.13 4.48 -14.64
CA ARG A 12 1.14 5.36 -15.25
C ARG A 12 0.61 6.77 -15.52
N SER A 13 -0.66 6.90 -15.89
CA SER A 13 -1.29 8.22 -16.04
C SER A 13 -1.50 8.95 -14.71
N ALA A 14 -1.48 8.22 -13.59
CA ALA A 14 -1.62 8.77 -12.25
C ALA A 14 -0.30 9.22 -11.61
N LEU A 15 0.85 9.00 -12.28
CA LEU A 15 2.16 9.43 -11.79
C LEU A 15 2.25 10.94 -11.71
N GLN A 16 2.79 11.44 -10.60
CA GLN A 16 3.06 12.86 -10.42
C GLN A 16 4.34 13.27 -11.17
N PRO A 17 4.51 14.55 -11.54
CA PRO A 17 5.75 15.04 -12.12
C PRO A 17 6.96 14.72 -11.23
N GLY A 18 7.97 14.08 -11.81
CA GLY A 18 9.19 13.64 -11.11
C GLY A 18 9.05 12.34 -10.31
N GLU A 19 7.88 11.72 -10.28
CA GLU A 19 7.68 10.38 -9.70
C GLU A 19 8.18 9.31 -10.68
N THR A 20 8.94 8.33 -10.18
CA THR A 20 9.56 7.28 -11.00
C THR A 20 8.99 5.91 -10.67
N GLU A 21 8.53 5.19 -11.70
CA GLU A 21 8.12 3.78 -11.59
C GLU A 21 9.35 2.91 -11.26
N ARG A 22 9.23 2.09 -10.21
CA ARG A 22 10.27 1.13 -9.81
C ARG A 22 9.95 -0.28 -10.25
N LEU A 23 8.76 -0.75 -9.89
CA LEU A 23 8.32 -2.11 -10.19
C LEU A 23 6.80 -2.16 -10.23
N TRP A 24 6.25 -2.96 -11.14
CA TRP A 24 4.84 -3.33 -11.11
C TRP A 24 4.69 -4.84 -11.10
N ILE A 25 3.61 -5.31 -10.49
CA ILE A 25 3.24 -6.72 -10.45
C ILE A 25 1.74 -6.88 -10.70
N ARG A 26 1.35 -8.07 -11.15
CA ARG A 26 -0.06 -8.46 -11.15
C ARG A 26 -0.42 -8.91 -9.74
N ALA A 27 -1.49 -8.34 -9.20
CA ALA A 27 -1.96 -8.67 -7.87
C ALA A 27 -3.49 -8.60 -7.78
N GLU A 28 -4.06 -9.30 -6.82
CA GLU A 28 -5.47 -9.24 -6.42
C GLU A 28 -5.57 -8.76 -4.98
N ARG A 29 -6.44 -7.78 -4.70
CA ARG A 29 -6.65 -7.31 -3.32
C ARG A 29 -7.57 -8.28 -2.58
N SER A 30 -7.07 -8.92 -1.52
CA SER A 30 -7.68 -10.10 -0.89
C SER A 30 -9.10 -9.85 -0.37
N GLU A 31 -9.36 -8.72 0.27
CA GLU A 31 -10.69 -8.44 0.87
C GLU A 31 -11.78 -8.18 -0.17
N ARG A 32 -11.42 -7.64 -1.33
CA ARG A 32 -12.40 -7.16 -2.33
C ARG A 32 -12.41 -8.01 -3.61
N SER A 33 -11.54 -9.00 -3.70
CA SER A 33 -11.30 -9.80 -4.91
C SER A 33 -11.14 -8.95 -6.17
N HIS A 34 -10.43 -7.82 -6.03
CA HIS A 34 -10.16 -6.92 -7.14
C HIS A 34 -8.87 -7.38 -7.81
N ALA A 35 -8.97 -8.01 -8.99
CA ALA A 35 -7.81 -8.38 -9.78
C ALA A 35 -7.28 -7.18 -10.55
N GLY A 36 -5.97 -6.96 -10.52
CA GLY A 36 -5.40 -5.73 -11.05
C GLY A 36 -3.88 -5.72 -11.15
N ALA A 37 -3.34 -4.50 -11.02
CA ALA A 37 -1.92 -4.23 -10.98
C ALA A 37 -1.58 -3.43 -9.71
N LEU A 38 -0.43 -3.76 -9.13
CA LEU A 38 0.19 -3.00 -8.05
C LEU A 38 1.48 -2.39 -8.61
N LEU A 39 1.63 -1.08 -8.48
CA LEU A 39 2.77 -0.30 -8.97
C LEU A 39 3.46 0.37 -7.78
N LEU A 40 4.76 0.12 -7.65
CA LEU A 40 5.64 0.78 -6.71
C LEU A 40 6.37 1.91 -7.42
N THR A 41 6.34 3.10 -6.82
CA THR A 41 7.14 4.25 -7.22
C THR A 41 8.19 4.57 -6.17
N ASP A 42 8.97 5.62 -6.40
CA ASP A 42 9.88 6.19 -5.39
C ASP A 42 9.15 6.93 -4.25
N ARG A 43 7.83 7.17 -4.36
CA ARG A 43 7.04 7.95 -3.39
C ARG A 43 5.87 7.21 -2.77
N ARG A 44 5.23 6.31 -3.51
CA ARG A 44 3.97 5.66 -3.10
C ARG A 44 3.76 4.32 -3.78
N LEU A 45 2.84 3.58 -3.21
CA LEU A 45 2.22 2.39 -3.76
C LEU A 45 0.92 2.79 -4.44
N LEU A 46 0.70 2.31 -5.65
CA LEU A 46 -0.53 2.53 -6.40
C LEU A 46 -1.16 1.20 -6.77
N PHE A 47 -2.45 1.06 -6.51
CA PHE A 47 -3.22 -0.11 -6.93
C PHE A 47 -4.33 0.31 -7.89
N SER A 48 -4.49 -0.46 -8.96
CA SER A 48 -5.68 -0.37 -9.81
C SER A 48 -6.18 -1.76 -10.08
N GLY A 49 -7.43 -2.03 -9.69
CA GLY A 49 -8.06 -3.33 -9.88
C GLY A 49 -9.53 -3.22 -10.20
N LEU A 50 -10.06 -4.30 -10.75
CA LEU A 50 -11.48 -4.43 -11.07
C LEU A 50 -12.05 -5.65 -10.37
N GLY A 51 -13.10 -5.43 -9.58
CA GLY A 51 -13.98 -6.47 -9.05
C GLY A 51 -15.18 -6.71 -9.94
N PHE A 52 -16.08 -7.57 -9.47
CA PHE A 52 -17.29 -7.93 -10.22
C PHE A 52 -18.21 -6.72 -10.48
N VAL A 53 -18.31 -5.80 -9.52
CA VAL A 53 -19.22 -4.63 -9.55
C VAL A 53 -18.53 -3.28 -9.44
N SER A 54 -17.23 -3.25 -9.11
CA SER A 54 -16.53 -1.99 -8.79
C SER A 54 -15.11 -1.96 -9.30
N GLN A 55 -14.64 -0.77 -9.68
CA GLN A 55 -13.23 -0.48 -9.87
C GLN A 55 -12.66 0.10 -8.58
N SER A 56 -11.42 -0.25 -8.24
CA SER A 56 -10.68 0.37 -7.14
C SER A 56 -9.39 0.97 -7.68
N GLN A 57 -9.13 2.20 -7.27
CA GLN A 57 -7.87 2.88 -7.47
C GLN A 57 -7.47 3.46 -6.12
N GLU A 58 -6.30 3.08 -5.64
CA GLU A 58 -5.82 3.46 -4.31
C GLU A 58 -4.37 3.89 -4.43
N ALA A 59 -3.97 4.82 -3.56
CA ALA A 59 -2.62 5.33 -3.48
C ALA A 59 -2.19 5.43 -2.03
N TRP A 60 -1.11 4.75 -1.66
CA TRP A 60 -0.55 4.77 -0.32
C TRP A 60 0.86 5.38 -0.36
N PRO A 61 1.06 6.59 0.19
CA PRO A 61 2.40 7.13 0.41
C PRO A 61 3.32 6.14 1.12
N LEU A 62 4.58 6.01 0.69
CA LEU A 62 5.50 5.08 1.35
C LEU A 62 5.76 5.46 2.82
N THR A 63 5.51 6.71 3.20
CA THR A 63 5.63 7.21 4.58
C THR A 63 4.59 6.63 5.53
N ILE A 64 3.44 6.16 5.02
CA ILE A 64 2.38 5.55 5.83
C ILE A 64 2.45 4.02 5.84
N VAL A 65 3.35 3.42 5.05
CA VAL A 65 3.58 1.97 5.04
C VAL A 65 4.60 1.66 6.14
N SER A 66 4.11 1.13 7.27
CA SER A 66 4.92 0.83 8.46
C SER A 66 5.57 -0.55 8.40
N GLY A 67 5.04 -1.46 7.58
CA GLY A 67 5.57 -2.82 7.47
C GLY A 67 5.14 -3.53 6.20
N VAL A 68 5.96 -4.50 5.79
CA VAL A 68 5.65 -5.41 4.69
C VAL A 68 6.01 -6.83 5.10
N ARG A 69 5.12 -7.77 4.84
CA ARG A 69 5.33 -9.19 5.10
C ARG A 69 4.85 -10.00 3.92
N VAL A 70 5.68 -10.93 3.46
CA VAL A 70 5.25 -11.96 2.50
C VAL A 70 4.91 -13.22 3.30
N THR A 71 3.68 -13.69 3.18
CA THR A 71 3.17 -14.91 3.79
C THR A 71 2.77 -15.91 2.70
N PRO A 72 2.52 -17.19 3.03
CA PRO A 72 1.97 -18.14 2.06
C PRO A 72 0.63 -17.69 1.46
N ALA A 73 -0.11 -16.82 2.16
CA ALA A 73 -1.38 -16.27 1.69
C ALA A 73 -1.20 -15.07 0.73
N GLY A 74 -0.04 -14.41 0.73
CA GLY A 74 0.23 -13.28 -0.16
C GLY A 74 1.17 -12.24 0.46
N LEU A 75 0.97 -10.99 0.07
CA LEU A 75 1.68 -9.81 0.56
C LEU A 75 0.77 -9.05 1.50
N GLU A 76 1.19 -8.88 2.75
CA GLU A 76 0.55 -8.05 3.75
C GLU A 76 1.33 -6.76 3.90
N LEU A 77 0.65 -5.64 3.70
CA LEU A 77 1.16 -4.31 3.97
C LEU A 77 0.52 -3.82 5.27
N GLN A 78 1.35 -3.49 6.26
CA GLN A 78 0.90 -2.67 7.36
C GLN A 78 0.92 -1.23 6.88
N VAL A 79 -0.27 -0.72 6.59
CA VAL A 79 -0.49 0.68 6.29
C VAL A 79 -1.14 1.30 7.52
N LEU A 80 -0.62 2.44 7.93
CA LEU A 80 -1.11 3.19 9.06
C LEU A 80 -2.62 3.46 8.89
N GLY A 81 -3.39 2.96 9.86
CA GLY A 81 -4.85 2.99 9.85
C GLY A 81 -5.52 1.68 9.40
N ALA A 82 -5.06 0.98 8.36
CA ALA A 82 -5.69 -0.28 7.94
C ALA A 82 -4.70 -1.17 7.18
N PRO A 83 -4.53 -2.45 7.59
CA PRO A 83 -3.68 -3.37 6.85
C PRO A 83 -4.29 -3.68 5.47
N GLU A 84 -3.43 -3.87 4.48
CA GLU A 84 -3.81 -4.22 3.12
C GLU A 84 -3.18 -5.55 2.71
N ALA A 85 -3.97 -6.44 2.11
CA ALA A 85 -3.50 -7.75 1.68
C ALA A 85 -3.66 -7.94 0.17
N PHE A 86 -2.64 -8.51 -0.45
CA PHE A 86 -2.57 -8.76 -1.88
C PHE A 86 -2.15 -10.20 -2.19
N ILE A 87 -2.84 -10.84 -3.12
CA ILE A 87 -2.50 -12.16 -3.65
C ILE A 87 -1.82 -11.98 -5.00
N GLY A 88 -0.77 -12.74 -5.27
CA GLY A 88 -0.01 -12.65 -6.51
C GLY A 88 0.95 -13.82 -6.67
N LYS A 89 1.81 -13.75 -7.69
CA LYS A 89 2.86 -14.76 -7.88
C LYS A 89 3.91 -14.61 -6.76
N PRO A 90 4.29 -15.67 -6.03
CA PRO A 90 5.21 -15.56 -4.89
C PRO A 90 6.51 -14.81 -5.20
N LYS A 91 7.18 -15.17 -6.31
CA LYS A 91 8.42 -14.51 -6.75
C LYS A 91 8.24 -13.02 -7.05
N ASP A 92 7.07 -12.61 -7.53
CA ASP A 92 6.79 -11.21 -7.82
C ASP A 92 6.54 -10.45 -6.51
N LEU A 93 5.80 -11.05 -5.56
CA LEU A 93 5.57 -10.49 -4.23
C LEU A 93 6.87 -10.32 -3.43
N GLU A 94 7.76 -11.32 -3.46
CA GLU A 94 9.08 -11.26 -2.82
C GLU A 94 9.93 -10.11 -3.36
N ARG A 95 10.03 -9.98 -4.69
CA ARG A 95 10.75 -8.87 -5.33
C ARG A 95 10.13 -7.52 -4.97
N PHE A 96 8.81 -7.48 -4.91
CA PHE A 96 8.07 -6.27 -4.57
C PHE A 96 8.32 -5.83 -3.14
N ALA A 97 8.23 -6.76 -2.19
CA ALA A 97 8.53 -6.52 -0.78
C ALA A 97 9.97 -6.05 -0.56
N ALA A 98 10.93 -6.61 -1.30
CA ALA A 98 12.35 -6.23 -1.19
C ALA A 98 12.65 -4.78 -1.63
N LEU A 99 11.77 -4.16 -2.42
CA LEU A 99 11.93 -2.78 -2.89
C LEU A 99 11.17 -1.75 -2.04
N LEU A 100 10.26 -2.23 -1.17
CA LEU A 100 9.57 -1.35 -0.24
C LEU A 100 10.55 -0.89 0.84
N PRO A 101 10.48 0.39 1.25
CA PRO A 101 11.26 0.87 2.36
C PRO A 101 10.76 0.17 3.63
N THR A 102 11.41 -0.94 3.97
CA THR A 102 11.29 -1.58 5.27
C THR A 102 11.95 -0.63 6.27
N THR A 103 11.16 0.26 6.87
CA THR A 103 11.48 0.60 8.26
C THR A 103 11.23 -0.68 9.01
N ALA A 104 12.31 -1.43 9.31
CA ALA A 104 12.26 -2.72 9.97
C ALA A 104 11.23 -2.65 11.11
N ALA A 105 10.08 -3.31 10.90
CA ALA A 105 9.09 -3.54 11.92
C ALA A 105 9.65 -4.63 12.83
N THR A 106 10.69 -4.29 13.59
CA THR A 106 11.00 -4.95 14.85
C THR A 106 10.00 -4.42 15.85
N ASP A 107 8.98 -5.21 16.16
CA ASP A 107 8.08 -5.04 17.32
C ASP A 107 7.79 -3.58 17.69
N ALA A 108 7.28 -2.81 16.72
CA ALA A 108 6.88 -1.43 17.00
C ALA A 108 5.76 -1.49 18.04
N SER A 109 6.05 -0.98 19.22
CA SER A 109 5.05 -0.89 20.27
C SER A 109 3.95 0.08 19.83
N VAL A 110 2.76 -0.02 20.45
CA VAL A 110 1.68 0.97 20.28
C VAL A 110 2.20 2.40 20.45
N ALA A 111 3.19 2.61 21.33
CA ALA A 111 3.83 3.91 21.52
C ALA A 111 4.64 4.38 20.30
N ASP A 112 5.38 3.48 19.64
CA ASP A 112 6.17 3.81 18.45
C ASP A 112 5.27 4.13 17.24
N GLU A 113 4.15 3.44 17.11
CA GLU A 113 3.14 3.72 16.09
C GLU A 113 2.41 5.04 16.34
N LEU A 114 2.09 5.37 17.59
CA LEU A 114 1.55 6.68 17.96
C LEU A 114 2.55 7.80 17.67
N GLU A 115 3.84 7.59 17.93
CA GLU A 115 4.87 8.59 17.62
C GLU A 115 5.00 8.83 16.11
N ARG A 116 4.93 7.76 15.29
CA ARG A 116 4.87 7.89 13.82
C ARG A 116 3.63 8.65 13.37
N LEU A 117 2.46 8.35 13.91
CA LEU A 117 1.21 9.06 13.63
C LEU A 117 1.35 10.57 13.88
N VAL A 118 1.97 10.95 15.01
CA VAL A 118 2.21 12.35 15.36
C VAL A 118 3.16 13.02 14.36
N ARG A 119 4.28 12.37 14.01
CA ARG A 119 5.22 12.90 13.00
C ARG A 119 4.57 13.09 11.63
N LEU A 120 3.65 12.20 11.23
CA LEU A 120 2.94 12.29 9.97
C LEU A 120 1.92 13.43 9.95
N ARG A 121 1.21 13.65 11.06
CA ARG A 121 0.35 14.82 11.24
C ARG A 121 1.17 16.12 11.18
N ASP A 122 2.29 16.18 11.91
CA ASP A 122 3.11 17.39 12.02
C ASP A 122 3.84 17.72 10.71
N SER A 123 4.12 16.72 9.87
CA SER A 123 4.63 16.91 8.51
C SER A 123 3.54 17.22 7.47
N GLY A 124 2.27 17.24 7.87
CA GLY A 124 1.14 17.48 6.98
C GLY A 124 0.80 16.32 6.04
N ALA A 125 1.40 15.14 6.25
CA ALA A 125 1.12 13.94 5.47
C ALA A 125 -0.23 13.30 5.79
N LEU A 126 -0.81 13.62 6.95
CA LEU A 126 -2.15 13.21 7.37
C LEU A 126 -3.00 14.43 7.73
N SER A 127 -4.26 14.43 7.30
CA SER A 127 -5.25 15.36 7.81
C SER A 127 -5.60 15.06 9.27
N PRO A 128 -6.15 16.03 10.02
CA PRO A 128 -6.58 15.80 11.41
C PRO A 128 -7.59 14.65 11.56
N ALA A 129 -8.48 14.47 10.58
CA ALA A 129 -9.47 13.40 10.58
C ALA A 129 -8.84 12.02 10.37
N GLU A 130 -7.87 11.91 9.46
CA GLU A 130 -7.13 10.67 9.21
C GLU A 130 -6.27 10.27 10.42
N PHE A 131 -5.65 11.27 11.07
CA PHE A 131 -4.90 11.05 12.31
C PHE A 131 -5.77 10.49 13.43
N GLU A 132 -6.91 11.13 13.74
CA GLU A 132 -7.81 10.65 14.81
C GLU A 132 -8.40 9.28 14.50
N GLY A 133 -8.73 9.02 13.23
CA GLY A 133 -9.21 7.71 12.78
C GLY A 133 -8.17 6.60 12.97
N ALA A 134 -6.92 6.86 12.58
CA ALA A 134 -5.84 5.90 12.74
C ALA A 134 -5.44 5.70 14.21
N LYS A 135 -5.43 6.77 15.00
CA LYS A 135 -5.16 6.72 16.45
C LYS A 135 -6.20 5.87 17.19
N ARG A 136 -7.49 6.01 16.87
CA ARG A 136 -8.55 5.23 17.52
C ARG A 136 -8.39 3.73 17.28
N ARG A 137 -8.14 3.33 16.04
CA ARG A 137 -7.93 1.91 15.67
C ARG A 137 -6.70 1.30 16.34
N LEU A 138 -5.72 2.12 16.70
CA LEU A 138 -4.50 1.68 17.37
C LEU A 138 -4.70 1.42 18.88
N LEU A 139 -5.76 1.97 19.46
CA LEU A 139 -6.06 1.95 20.90
C LEU A 139 -7.28 1.09 21.26
N GLU A 140 -7.98 0.55 20.25
CA GLU A 140 -9.06 -0.43 20.39
C GLU A 140 -8.50 -1.86 20.45
#